data_AF-A0A226H2P0-F1
#
_entry.id   AF-A0A226H2P0-F1
#
_cell.length_a   1.000
_cell.length_b   1.000
_cell.length_c   1.000
_cell.angle_alpha   90.00
_cell.angle_beta   90.00
_cell.angle_gamma   90.00
#
_symmetry.space_group_name_H-M   'P 1'
#
loop_
_entity.id
_entity.type
_entity.pdbx_description
1 polymer ?
#
loop_
_entity_poly.entity_id
_entity_poly.type
_entity_poly.pdbx_seq_one_letter_code
_entity_poly.pdbx_strand_id
1 'polypeptide(L)' 'MGMNKNTVLGWATFIMILMGLLLIGLGAFRYRDVSGWGFVAVGVGFFANAWVFNALKGRV' A
#
# COMPACT_ATOMS: atom_id res chain seq x y z
N MET A 1 2.25 -20.22 16.80
CA MET A 1 3.59 -19.78 16.35
C MET A 1 3.52 -18.29 16.08
N GLY A 2 4.12 -17.47 16.95
CA GLY A 2 4.08 -16.02 16.82
C GLY A 2 4.87 -15.55 15.60
N MET A 3 4.26 -14.69 14.79
CA MET A 3 4.85 -14.24 13.52
C MET A 3 6.09 -13.39 13.79
N ASN A 4 7.21 -13.73 13.14
CA ASN A 4 8.47 -13.02 13.34
C ASN A 4 8.38 -11.58 12.81
N LYS A 5 9.10 -10.61 13.39
CA LYS A 5 8.94 -9.18 13.06
C LYS A 5 9.12 -8.88 11.57
N ASN A 6 10.10 -9.53 10.94
CA ASN A 6 10.35 -9.39 9.50
C ASN A 6 9.24 -10.00 8.62
N THR A 7 8.55 -11.02 9.13
CA THR A 7 7.39 -11.62 8.48
C THR A 7 6.18 -10.67 8.58
N VAL A 8 5.97 -10.04 9.74
CA VAL A 8 4.95 -9.00 9.92
C VAL A 8 5.17 -7.82 8.97
N LEU A 9 6.40 -7.31 8.88
CA LEU A 9 6.76 -6.23 7.95
C LEU A 9 6.53 -6.64 6.48
N GLY A 10 6.83 -7.90 6.14
CA GLY A 10 6.55 -8.45 4.82
C GLY A 10 5.05 -8.48 4.49
N TRP A 11 4.22 -9.00 5.40
CA TRP A 11 2.77 -9.02 5.23
C TRP A 11 2.16 -7.61 5.20
N ALA A 12 2.66 -6.70 6.03
CA ALA A 12 2.24 -5.30 6.00
C ALA A 12 2.51 -4.69 4.62
N THR A 13 3.73 -4.82 4.11
CA THR A 13 4.12 -4.33 2.77
C THR A 13 3.20 -4.88 1.68
N PHE A 14 2.89 -6.17 1.73
CA PHE A 14 2.00 -6.82 0.78
C PHE A 14 0.57 -6.26 0.81
N ILE A 15 -0.01 -6.12 2.02
CA ILE A 15 -1.36 -5.57 2.19
C ILE A 15 -1.44 -4.11 1.72
N MET A 16 -0.41 -3.30 1.97
CA MET A 16 -0.38 -1.90 1.52
C MET A 16 -0.31 -1.78 0.00
N ILE A 17 0.48 -2.61 -0.68
CA ILE A 17 0.50 -2.68 -2.15
C ILE A 17 -0.88 -3.06 -2.69
N LEU A 18 -1.51 -4.07 -2.09
CA LEU A 18 -2.85 -4.51 -2.49
C LEU A 18 -3.89 -3.38 -2.35
N MET A 19 -3.88 -2.67 -1.21
CA MET A 19 -4.77 -1.53 -0.98
C MET A 19 -4.51 -0.37 -1.94
N GLY A 20 -3.25 -0.07 -2.24
CA GLY A 20 -2.88 0.96 -3.22
C GLY A 20 -3.44 0.67 -4.61
N LEU A 21 -3.34 -0.57 -5.07
CA LEU A 21 -3.92 -1.02 -6.35
C LEU A 21 -5.44 -0.94 -6.37
N LEU A 22 -6.12 -1.34 -5.29
CA LEU A 22 -7.58 -1.26 -5.19
C LEU A 22 -8.09 0.17 -5.23
N LEU A 23 -7.42 1.10 -4.53
CA LEU A 23 -7.80 2.51 -4.51
C LEU A 23 -7.55 3.17 -5.88
N ILE A 24 -6.41 2.91 -6.51
CA ILE A 24 -6.13 3.39 -7.87
C ILE A 24 -7.15 2.81 -8.85
N GLY A 25 -7.49 1.52 -8.74
CA GLY A 25 -8.54 0.88 -9.53
C GLY A 25 -9.90 1.55 -9.36
N LEU A 26 -10.32 1.84 -8.11
CA LEU A 26 -11.56 2.57 -7.84
C LEU A 26 -11.55 3.99 -8.44
N GLY A 27 -10.44 4.72 -8.33
CA GLY A 27 -10.27 6.03 -8.95
C GLY A 27 -10.33 5.98 -10.48
N ALA A 28 -9.73 4.95 -11.08
CA ALA A 28 -9.64 4.79 -12.53
C ALA A 28 -10.93 4.28 -13.20
N PHE A 29 -11.72 3.44 -12.51
CA PHE A 29 -12.92 2.82 -13.08
C PHE A 29 -14.24 3.42 -12.59
N ARG A 30 -14.33 3.87 -11.33
CA ARG A 30 -15.61 4.25 -10.70
C ARG A 30 -15.77 5.75 -10.44
N TYR A 31 -14.68 6.49 -10.20
CA TYR A 31 -14.71 7.90 -9.80
C TYR A 31 -13.86 8.84 -10.65
N ARG A 32 -13.74 8.55 -11.96
CA ARG A 32 -12.87 9.29 -12.89
C ARG A 32 -13.06 10.81 -12.86
N ASP A 33 -14.29 11.30 -12.70
CA ASP A 33 -14.61 12.73 -12.84
C ASP A 33 -14.50 13.56 -11.55
N VAL A 34 -14.56 12.94 -10.36
CA VAL A 34 -14.63 13.70 -9.09
C VAL A 34 -13.53 13.32 -8.11
N SER A 35 -13.12 12.05 -8.06
CA SER A 35 -12.23 11.54 -7.01
C SER A 35 -11.01 10.79 -7.54
N GLY A 36 -10.85 10.68 -8.87
CA GLY A 36 -9.74 9.97 -9.50
C GLY A 36 -8.36 10.42 -8.99
N TRP A 37 -8.11 11.73 -8.93
CA TRP A 37 -6.85 12.28 -8.43
C TRP A 37 -6.62 12.02 -6.94
N GLY A 38 -7.68 12.09 -6.11
CA GLY A 38 -7.59 11.80 -4.68
C GLY A 38 -7.28 10.32 -4.40
N PHE A 39 -7.99 9.42 -5.08
CA PHE A 39 -7.76 7.97 -4.95
C PHE A 39 -6.39 7.55 -5.48
N VAL A 40 -5.91 8.17 -6.56
CA VAL A 40 -4.56 7.94 -7.09
C VAL A 40 -3.49 8.45 -6.11
N ALA A 41 -3.65 9.66 -5.56
CA ALA A 41 -2.71 10.20 -4.58
C ALA A 41 -2.62 9.33 -3.32
N VAL A 42 -3.76 8.86 -2.80
CA VAL A 42 -3.78 7.94 -1.66
C VAL A 42 -3.12 6.60 -2.01
N GLY A 43 -3.38 6.04 -3.19
CA GLY A 43 -2.73 4.81 -3.65
C GLY A 43 -1.20 4.94 -3.76
N VAL A 44 -0.70 6.06 -4.26
CA VAL A 44 0.75 6.38 -4.25
C VAL A 44 1.29 6.50 -2.82
N GLY A 45 0.52 7.08 -1.90
CA GLY A 45 0.84 7.11 -0.47
C GLY A 45 0.99 5.71 0.14
N PHE A 46 0.13 4.77 -0.21
CA PHE A 46 0.26 3.37 0.23
C PHE A 46 1.53 2.70 -0.32
N PHE A 47 1.91 2.99 -1.57
CA PHE A 47 3.17 2.51 -2.12
C PHE A 47 4.40 3.11 -1.42
N ALA A 48 4.36 4.39 -1.05
CA ALA A 48 5.44 5.02 -0.28
C ALA A 48 5.62 4.34 1.10
N ASN A 49 4.52 4.03 1.80
CA ASN A 49 4.57 3.30 3.06
C ASN A 49 5.09 1.87 2.88
N ALA A 50 4.64 1.17 1.83
CA ALA A 50 5.15 -0.16 1.50
C ALA A 50 6.66 -0.15 1.25
N TRP A 51 7.18 0.86 0.57
CA TRP A 51 8.63 1.02 0.39
C TRP A 51 9.38 1.19 1.72
N VAL A 52 8.86 2.03 2.64
CA VAL A 52 9.46 2.21 3.96
C VAL A 52 9.49 0.89 4.74
N PHE A 53 8.39 0.15 4.78
CA PHE A 53 8.35 -1.13 5.51
C PHE A 53 9.26 -2.18 4.88
N ASN A 54 9.36 -2.20 3.55
CA ASN A 54 10.31 -3.07 2.87
C ASN A 54 11.77 -2.67 3.16
N ALA A 55 12.07 -1.37 3.25
CA ALA A 55 13.40 -0.87 3.60
C ALA A 55 13.78 -1.13 5.07
N LEU A 56 12.80 -1.14 5.98
CA LEU A 56 12.98 -1.49 7.39
C LEU A 56 13.10 -3.00 7.62
N LYS A 57 12.57 -3.84 6.71
CA LYS A 57 12.66 -5.30 6.81
C LYS A 57 14.11 -5.74 6.85
N GLY A 58 14.54 -6.29 7.99
CA GLY A 58 15.89 -6.81 8.21
C GLY A 58 16.83 -5.82 8.91
N ARG A 59 16.33 -4.61 9.22
CA ARG A 59 17.05 -3.58 9.99
C ARG A 59 16.47 -3.37 11.40
N VAL A 60 15.25 -3.89 11.64
CA VAL A 60 14.52 -3.90 12.92
C VAL A 60 13.98 -5.31 13.18
#